data_AF-A0A258X6U3-F1
#
_entry.id   AF-A0A258X6U3-F1
#
_cell.length_a   1.000
_cell.length_b   1.000
_cell.length_c   1.000
_cell.angle_alpha   90.00
_cell.angle_beta   90.00
_cell.angle_gamma   90.00
#
_symmetry.space_group_name_H-M   'P 1'
#
loop_
_entity.id
_entity.type
_entity.pdbx_description
1 polymer ?
#
loop_
_entity_poly.entity_id
_entity_poly.type
_entity_poly.pdbx_seq_one_letter_code
_entity_poly.pdbx_strand_id
1 'polypeptide(L)'
;KNGGNLGASGAVSHGFERLGLIEYPGKAGDEEKVLEAAIEAGADDVESDMGDGDENPGSHQIWVAVENLHEVARELEKVLGEAEGVKLAWKPSLKTEVSADDAATLLKLIDVLDDDDDVQTVWGNYEIPDDVMEKLS
;
A
#
# COMPACT_ATOMS: atom_id res chain seq x y z
N LYS A 1 -12.47 21.27 -7.10
CA LYS A 1 -11.55 21.48 -8.24
C LYS A 1 -10.55 20.34 -8.17
N ASN A 2 -10.37 19.58 -9.25
CA ASN A 2 -9.83 18.20 -9.34
C ASN A 2 -10.88 17.07 -9.24
N GLY A 3 -12.14 17.31 -9.64
CA GLY A 3 -13.15 16.25 -9.81
C GLY A 3 -13.70 15.56 -8.54
N GLY A 4 -12.97 15.56 -7.43
CA GLY A 4 -13.41 15.02 -6.13
C GLY A 4 -14.31 15.98 -5.34
N ASN A 5 -15.18 15.42 -4.50
CA ASN A 5 -15.95 16.16 -3.50
C ASN A 5 -15.45 15.81 -2.10
N LEU A 6 -15.23 16.80 -1.25
CA LEU A 6 -14.81 16.56 0.13
C LEU A 6 -15.99 16.00 0.91
N GLY A 7 -15.94 14.71 1.24
CA GLY A 7 -16.95 14.05 2.05
C GLY A 7 -16.97 14.60 3.47
N ALA A 8 -18.10 14.45 4.17
CA ALA A 8 -18.14 14.67 5.61
C ALA A 8 -17.15 13.73 6.31
N SER A 9 -16.63 14.11 7.47
CA SER A 9 -15.79 13.24 8.29
C SER A 9 -16.47 11.87 8.48
N GLY A 10 -15.83 10.80 8.00
CA GLY A 10 -16.35 9.43 8.05
C GLY A 10 -17.16 8.95 6.83
N ALA A 11 -17.35 9.77 5.79
CA ALA A 11 -18.13 9.39 4.61
C ALA A 11 -17.56 8.17 3.85
N VAL A 12 -16.26 7.93 3.96
CA VAL A 12 -15.55 6.80 3.33
C VAL A 12 -14.89 5.86 4.34
N SER A 13 -14.91 6.17 5.65
CA SER A 13 -14.21 5.37 6.66
C SER A 13 -14.73 3.94 6.80
N HIS A 14 -15.97 3.68 6.37
CA HIS A 14 -16.53 2.33 6.33
C HIS A 14 -15.89 1.44 5.24
N GLY A 15 -15.22 2.04 4.26
CA GLY A 15 -14.51 1.34 3.18
C GLY A 15 -13.03 1.10 3.48
N PHE A 16 -12.54 1.47 4.67
CA PHE A 16 -11.15 1.29 5.06
C PHE A 16 -11.05 0.63 6.43
N GLU A 17 -10.13 -0.31 6.56
CA GLU A 17 -9.78 -0.96 7.81
C GLU A 17 -8.44 -0.41 8.31
N ARG A 18 -8.35 -0.13 9.61
CA ARG A 18 -7.10 0.29 10.23
C ARG A 18 -6.32 -0.94 10.65
N LEU A 19 -5.19 -1.18 9.99
CA LEU A 19 -4.32 -2.33 10.20
C LEU A 19 -2.88 -1.89 10.47
N GLY A 20 -2.07 -2.82 10.92
CA GLY A 20 -0.61 -2.73 10.85
C GLY A 20 -0.14 -3.05 9.43
N LEU A 21 0.85 -2.30 8.96
CA LEU A 21 1.52 -2.47 7.68
C LEU A 21 3.02 -2.60 7.92
N ILE A 22 3.59 -3.68 7.40
CA ILE A 22 5.03 -3.97 7.41
C ILE A 22 5.50 -4.01 5.96
N GLU A 23 6.47 -3.16 5.62
CA GLU A 23 6.97 -2.96 4.27
C GLU A 23 8.37 -3.53 4.12
N TYR A 24 8.55 -4.34 3.08
CA TYR A 24 9.85 -4.88 2.67
C TYR A 24 10.12 -4.52 1.21
N PRO A 25 11.39 -4.31 0.84
CA PRO A 25 11.75 -4.16 -0.56
C PRO A 25 11.63 -5.52 -1.27
N GLY A 26 11.32 -5.54 -2.57
CA GLY A 26 11.19 -6.80 -3.31
C GLY A 26 12.47 -7.64 -3.38
N LYS A 27 13.62 -7.06 -3.05
CA LYS A 27 14.89 -7.80 -2.84
C LYS A 27 14.93 -8.65 -1.55
N ALA A 28 13.94 -8.53 -0.66
CA ALA A 28 13.88 -9.29 0.60
C ALA A 28 13.59 -10.79 0.38
N GLY A 29 12.90 -11.11 -0.71
CA GLY A 29 12.56 -12.47 -1.11
C GLY A 29 11.75 -12.48 -2.40
N ASP A 30 11.55 -13.65 -2.97
CA ASP A 30 10.46 -13.82 -3.93
C ASP A 30 9.11 -13.87 -3.21
N GLU A 31 8.03 -13.78 -3.99
CA GLU A 31 6.66 -13.79 -3.48
C GLU A 31 6.37 -15.02 -2.61
N GLU A 32 6.88 -16.20 -3.00
CA GLU A 32 6.67 -17.46 -2.26
C GLU A 32 7.35 -17.41 -0.88
N LYS A 33 8.63 -17.02 -0.83
CA LYS A 33 9.37 -16.91 0.44
C LYS A 33 8.73 -15.90 1.39
N VAL A 34 8.30 -14.74 0.88
CA VAL A 34 7.71 -13.69 1.72
C VAL A 34 6.33 -14.11 2.21
N LEU A 35 5.53 -14.74 1.35
CA LEU A 35 4.23 -15.29 1.74
C LEU A 35 4.36 -16.36 2.82
N GLU A 36 5.28 -17.30 2.68
CA GLU A 36 5.54 -18.34 3.69
C GLU A 36 5.94 -17.72 5.03
N ALA A 37 6.91 -16.79 5.02
CA ALA A 37 7.36 -16.10 6.23
C ALA A 37 6.22 -15.32 6.91
N ALA A 38 5.36 -14.67 6.12
CA ALA A 38 4.22 -13.91 6.62
C ALA A 38 3.14 -14.81 7.24
N ILE A 39 2.84 -15.96 6.63
CA ILE A 39 1.90 -16.95 7.18
C ILE A 39 2.43 -17.48 8.52
N GLU A 40 3.72 -17.84 8.58
CA GLU A 40 4.34 -18.33 9.82
C GLU A 40 4.37 -17.27 10.92
N ALA A 41 4.57 -16.00 10.55
CA ALA A 41 4.56 -14.88 11.47
C ALA A 41 3.15 -14.48 11.95
N GLY A 42 2.09 -14.95 11.27
CA GLY A 42 0.70 -14.63 11.62
C GLY A 42 0.16 -13.34 10.99
N ALA A 43 0.63 -13.02 9.78
CA ALA A 43 0.04 -11.95 8.97
C ALA A 43 -1.36 -12.33 8.45
N ASP A 44 -2.19 -11.31 8.24
CA ASP A 44 -3.55 -11.49 7.72
C ASP A 44 -3.59 -11.46 6.19
N ASP A 45 -2.71 -10.67 5.55
CA ASP A 45 -2.64 -10.56 4.10
C ASP A 45 -1.24 -10.12 3.62
N VAL A 46 -0.89 -10.48 2.39
CA VAL A 46 0.38 -10.13 1.74
C VAL A 46 0.11 -9.66 0.33
N GLU A 47 0.52 -8.43 0.02
CA GLU A 47 0.51 -7.88 -1.34
C GLU A 47 1.97 -7.75 -1.81
N SER A 48 2.32 -8.46 -2.88
CA SER A 48 3.66 -8.40 -3.48
C SER A 48 3.56 -7.78 -4.86
N ASP A 49 4.42 -6.80 -5.13
CA ASP A 49 4.65 -6.25 -6.45
C ASP A 49 6.10 -6.57 -6.84
N MET A 50 6.26 -7.45 -7.82
CA MET A 50 7.57 -7.84 -8.32
C MET A 50 7.91 -6.92 -9.49
N GLY A 51 8.66 -5.86 -9.22
CA GLY A 51 9.05 -4.91 -10.26
C GLY A 51 10.01 -5.51 -11.31
N ASP A 52 10.35 -4.72 -12.32
CA ASP A 52 10.99 -5.19 -13.56
C ASP A 52 12.53 -5.33 -13.50
N GLY A 53 13.10 -5.52 -12.30
CA GLY A 53 14.54 -5.76 -12.10
C GLY A 53 15.22 -4.73 -11.20
N ASP A 54 16.53 -4.52 -11.37
CA ASP A 54 17.32 -3.69 -10.44
C ASP A 54 16.88 -2.22 -10.37
N GLU A 55 16.26 -1.70 -11.43
CA GLU A 55 15.76 -0.31 -11.48
C GLU A 55 14.41 -0.13 -10.77
N ASN A 56 13.59 -1.19 -10.72
CA ASN A 56 12.36 -1.26 -9.94
C ASN A 56 12.34 -2.61 -9.21
N PRO A 57 12.92 -2.69 -8.00
CA PRO A 57 13.08 -3.96 -7.31
C PRO A 57 11.76 -4.51 -6.75
N GLY A 58 10.63 -3.81 -6.92
CA GLY A 58 9.35 -4.19 -6.34
C GLY A 58 9.25 -3.96 -4.83
N SER A 59 8.14 -4.38 -4.24
CA SER A 59 7.88 -4.26 -2.81
C SER A 59 6.94 -5.36 -2.29
N HIS A 60 7.01 -5.61 -0.98
CA HIS A 60 6.06 -6.45 -0.27
C HIS A 60 5.39 -5.65 0.84
N GLN A 61 4.07 -5.74 0.90
CA GLN A 61 3.24 -5.14 1.93
C GLN A 61 2.54 -6.25 2.70
N ILE A 62 2.88 -6.36 3.98
CA ILE A 62 2.35 -7.39 4.87
C ILE A 62 1.39 -6.70 5.85
N TRP A 63 0.14 -7.13 5.80
CA TRP A 63 -0.96 -6.56 6.58
C TRP A 63 -1.31 -7.45 7.75
N VAL A 64 -1.57 -6.82 8.89
CA VAL A 64 -1.84 -7.53 10.14
C VAL A 64 -2.75 -6.71 11.05
N ALA A 65 -3.52 -7.37 11.91
CA ALA A 65 -4.23 -6.75 13.01
C ALA A 65 -3.30 -5.85 13.86
N VAL A 66 -3.80 -4.68 14.27
CA VAL A 66 -3.03 -3.64 14.96
C VAL A 66 -2.35 -4.15 16.22
N GLU A 67 -3.04 -5.02 16.96
CA GLU A 67 -2.56 -5.66 18.18
C GLU A 67 -1.35 -6.59 17.96
N ASN A 68 -1.21 -7.16 16.77
CA ASN A 68 -0.18 -8.15 16.46
C ASN A 68 1.03 -7.53 15.73
N LEU A 69 0.94 -6.27 15.28
CA LEU A 69 1.95 -5.59 14.46
C LEU A 69 3.39 -5.79 14.95
N HIS A 70 3.65 -5.53 16.23
CA HIS A 70 5.00 -5.61 16.79
C HIS A 70 5.51 -7.06 16.95
N GLU A 71 4.61 -8.01 17.13
CA GLU A 71 4.96 -9.44 17.21
C GLU A 71 5.32 -9.96 15.82
N VAL A 72 4.44 -9.74 14.84
CA VAL A 72 4.64 -10.16 13.46
C VAL A 72 5.89 -9.53 12.84
N ALA A 73 6.11 -8.22 13.05
CA ALA A 73 7.32 -7.55 12.57
C ALA A 73 8.60 -8.19 13.12
N ARG A 74 8.61 -8.59 14.40
CA ARG A 74 9.77 -9.25 15.02
C ARG A 74 10.00 -10.66 14.46
N GLU A 75 8.94 -11.41 14.18
CA GLU A 75 9.08 -12.74 13.58
C GLU A 75 9.58 -12.66 12.14
N LEU A 76 9.03 -11.73 11.35
CA LEU A 76 9.49 -11.45 9.98
C LEU A 76 10.95 -11.00 9.94
N GLU A 77 11.38 -10.18 10.90
CA GLU A 77 12.76 -9.69 10.97
C GLU A 77 13.80 -10.81 11.05
N LYS A 78 13.45 -11.94 11.69
CA LYS A 78 14.34 -13.11 11.80
C LYS A 78 14.57 -13.83 10.47
N VAL A 79 13.63 -13.71 9.53
CA VAL A 79 13.62 -14.45 8.26
C VAL A 79 13.97 -13.56 7.08
N LEU A 80 13.42 -12.34 7.05
CA LEU A 80 13.52 -11.38 5.96
C LEU A 80 14.50 -10.23 6.24
N GLY A 81 14.91 -10.05 7.51
CA GLY A 81 15.74 -8.93 7.94
C GLY A 81 14.93 -7.69 8.34
N GLU A 82 15.60 -6.57 8.54
CA GLU A 82 14.96 -5.32 8.95
C GLU A 82 13.96 -4.84 7.89
N ALA A 83 12.73 -4.53 8.32
CA ALA A 83 11.70 -3.95 7.46
C ALA A 83 12.04 -2.50 7.11
N GLU A 84 11.66 -2.05 5.92
CA GLU A 84 11.79 -0.64 5.51
C GLU A 84 10.77 0.25 6.24
N GLY A 85 9.61 -0.33 6.61
CA GLY A 85 8.56 0.38 7.33
C GLY A 85 7.75 -0.55 8.23
N VAL A 86 7.40 -0.07 9.42
CA VAL A 86 6.43 -0.70 10.33
C VAL A 86 5.53 0.41 10.87
N LYS A 87 4.28 0.47 10.40
CA LYS A 87 3.36 1.58 10.69
C LYS A 87 1.91 1.12 10.79
N LEU A 88 1.06 2.01 11.31
CA LEU A 88 -0.38 1.85 11.20
C LEU A 88 -0.86 2.50 9.90
N ALA A 89 -1.69 1.78 9.17
CA ALA A 89 -2.15 2.17 7.84
C ALA A 89 -3.65 1.88 7.67
N TRP A 90 -4.24 2.48 6.64
CA TRP A 90 -5.64 2.26 6.29
C TRP A 90 -5.72 1.44 5.01
N LYS A 91 -6.13 0.17 5.12
CA LYS A 91 -6.31 -0.71 3.97
C LYS A 91 -7.72 -0.56 3.41
N PRO A 92 -7.90 -0.26 2.11
CA PRO A 92 -9.22 -0.24 1.51
C PRO A 92 -9.80 -1.66 1.45
N SER A 93 -11.08 -1.83 1.78
CA SER A 93 -11.77 -3.12 1.68
C SER A 93 -12.15 -3.49 0.25
N LEU A 94 -12.20 -2.51 -0.64
CA LEU A 94 -12.47 -2.70 -2.06
C LEU A 94 -11.69 -1.67 -2.89
N LYS A 95 -10.87 -2.14 -3.83
CA LYS A 95 -10.23 -1.27 -4.83
C LYS A 95 -11.21 -0.95 -5.97
N THR A 96 -11.02 0.20 -6.60
CA THR A 96 -11.83 0.73 -7.70
C THR A 96 -10.92 1.06 -8.86
N GLU A 97 -11.12 0.39 -9.99
CA GLU A 97 -10.39 0.66 -11.22
C GLU A 97 -10.67 2.08 -11.72
N VAL A 98 -9.61 2.78 -12.08
CA VAL A 98 -9.66 4.18 -12.54
C VAL A 98 -9.61 4.21 -14.05
N SER A 99 -10.53 4.97 -14.65
CA SER A 99 -10.57 5.18 -16.09
C SER A 99 -9.36 6.00 -16.57
N ALA A 100 -8.96 5.83 -17.83
CA ALA A 100 -7.87 6.61 -18.43
C ALA A 100 -8.13 8.14 -18.38
N ASP A 101 -9.39 8.55 -18.52
CA ASP A 101 -9.78 9.96 -18.51
C ASP A 101 -9.67 10.58 -17.09
N ASP A 102 -9.88 9.76 -16.05
CA ASP A 102 -9.85 10.21 -14.66
C ASP A 102 -8.48 10.07 -13.99
N ALA A 103 -7.64 9.14 -14.49
CA ALA A 103 -6.33 8.82 -13.89
C ALA A 103 -5.41 10.05 -13.78
N ALA A 104 -5.31 10.87 -14.84
CA ALA A 104 -4.51 12.10 -14.80
C ALA A 104 -5.01 13.11 -13.75
N THR A 105 -6.33 13.19 -13.55
CA THR A 105 -6.92 14.09 -12.54
C THR A 105 -6.67 13.57 -11.13
N LEU A 106 -6.75 12.25 -10.94
CA LEU A 106 -6.49 11.58 -9.68
C LEU A 106 -5.02 11.71 -9.27
N LEU A 107 -4.07 11.38 -10.15
CA LEU A 107 -2.63 11.50 -9.87
C LEU A 107 -2.27 12.94 -9.48
N LYS A 108 -2.78 13.93 -10.23
CA LYS A 108 -2.57 15.34 -9.88
C LYS A 108 -3.18 15.73 -8.52
N LEU A 109 -4.29 15.10 -8.12
CA LEU A 109 -4.87 15.33 -6.80
C LEU A 109 -3.96 14.75 -5.71
N ILE A 110 -3.43 13.55 -5.92
CA ILE A 110 -2.49 12.89 -4.99
C ILE A 110 -1.23 13.75 -4.85
N ASP A 111 -0.62 14.16 -5.95
CA ASP A 111 0.58 15.02 -5.93
C ASP A 111 0.36 16.31 -5.12
N VAL A 112 -0.79 16.98 -5.31
CA VAL A 112 -1.12 18.21 -4.58
C VAL A 112 -1.33 17.97 -3.09
N LEU A 113 -1.83 16.79 -2.70
CA LEU A 113 -1.99 16.43 -1.30
C LEU A 113 -0.65 16.04 -0.67
N ASP A 114 0.21 15.33 -1.39
CA ASP A 114 1.53 14.94 -0.91
C ASP A 114 2.50 16.13 -0.80
N ASP A 115 2.32 17.16 -1.63
CA ASP A 115 3.08 18.42 -1.57
C ASP A 115 2.67 19.34 -0.40
N ASP A 116 1.59 19.02 0.34
CA ASP A 116 1.12 19.81 1.47
C ASP A 116 1.79 19.36 2.78
N ASP A 117 2.58 20.23 3.39
CA ASP A 117 3.33 19.94 4.63
C ASP A 117 2.43 19.50 5.81
N ASP A 118 1.14 19.88 5.80
CA ASP A 118 0.18 19.48 6.84
C ASP A 118 -0.42 18.07 6.60
N VAL A 119 -0.20 17.49 5.41
CA VAL A 119 -0.62 16.13 5.06
C VAL A 119 0.47 15.13 5.46
N GLN A 120 0.08 14.09 6.19
CA GLN A 120 1.02 13.07 6.67
C GLN A 120 1.02 11.81 5.80
N THR A 121 -0.14 11.43 5.28
CA THR A 121 -0.29 10.24 4.43
C THR A 121 -1.60 10.32 3.67
N VAL A 122 -1.56 9.99 2.38
CA VAL A 122 -2.75 9.84 1.54
C VAL A 122 -3.04 8.35 1.36
N TRP A 123 -4.28 7.95 1.64
CA TRP A 123 -4.77 6.60 1.40
C TRP A 123 -5.91 6.66 0.39
N GLY A 124 -5.83 5.82 -0.62
CA GLY A 124 -6.85 5.69 -1.65
C GLY A 124 -7.25 4.25 -1.87
N ASN A 125 -8.39 4.07 -2.51
CA ASN A 125 -8.88 2.76 -2.92
C ASN A 125 -8.84 2.62 -4.45
N TYR A 126 -7.97 3.36 -5.12
CA TYR A 126 -7.88 3.34 -6.57
C TYR A 126 -6.92 2.25 -7.06
N GLU A 127 -7.19 1.75 -8.26
CA GLU A 127 -6.34 0.85 -9.01
C GLU A 127 -6.21 1.42 -10.42
N ILE A 128 -4.98 1.76 -10.83
CA ILE A 128 -4.73 2.33 -12.15
C ILE A 128 -4.10 1.22 -13.00
N PRO A 129 -4.75 0.78 -14.10
CA PRO A 129 -4.19 -0.24 -14.98
C PRO A 129 -2.83 0.18 -15.57
N ASP A 130 -1.93 -0.78 -15.78
CA ASP A 130 -0.58 -0.54 -16.32
C ASP A 130 -0.63 0.20 -17.67
N ASP A 131 -1.57 -0.18 -18.55
CA ASP A 131 -1.72 0.45 -19.87
C ASP A 131 -2.21 1.90 -19.81
N VAL A 132 -2.78 2.31 -18.66
CA VAL A 132 -3.14 3.70 -18.38
C VAL A 132 -1.93 4.43 -17.79
N MET A 133 -1.18 3.81 -16.89
CA MET A 133 0.06 4.37 -16.33
C MET A 133 1.12 4.64 -17.40
N GLU A 134 1.29 3.73 -18.36
CA GLU A 134 2.24 3.90 -19.48
C GLU A 134 1.90 5.12 -20.35
N LYS A 135 0.61 5.44 -20.51
CA LYS A 135 0.16 6.59 -21.32
C LYS A 135 0.35 7.93 -20.60
N LEU A 136 0.53 7.90 -19.29
CA LEU A 136 0.70 9.07 -18.44
C LEU A 136 2.16 9.35 -18.07
N SER A 137 3.07 8.40 -18.38
CA SER A 137 4.52 8.51 -18.17
C SER A 137 5.25 9.27 -19.27
#